data_AF-A0A349VQ01-F1
#
_entry.id   AF-A0A349VQ01-F1
#
_cell.length_a   1.000
_cell.length_b   1.000
_cell.length_c   1.000
_cell.angle_alpha   90.00
_cell.angle_beta   90.00
_cell.angle_gamma   90.00
#
_symmetry.space_group_name_H-M   'P 1'
#
loop_
_entity.id
_entity.type
_entity.pdbx_description
1 polymer ?
#
loop_
_entity_poly.entity_id
_entity_poly.type
_entity_poly.pdbx_seq_one_letter_code
_entity_poly.pdbx_strand_id
1 'polypeptide(L)' 'MNLVFETAKKDDLHEIHEIEIASFPDPWSVDSLWAFASNEQVRTLVCAREKESRELVGYYALQYVLDEAEIAIIAVKRKF' A
#
# COMPACT_ATOMS: atom_id res chain seq x y z
N MET A 1 -16.98 9.05 5.90
CA MET A 1 -16.02 8.34 5.04
C MET A 1 -16.02 6.88 5.48
N ASN A 2 -16.49 5.97 4.63
CA ASN A 2 -16.53 4.53 4.91
C ASN A 2 -15.40 3.87 4.13
N LEU A 3 -14.40 3.32 4.84
CA LEU A 3 -13.24 2.70 4.22
C LEU A 3 -13.36 1.17 4.28
N VAL A 4 -12.81 0.51 3.27
CA VAL A 4 -12.55 -0.92 3.26
C VAL A 4 -11.05 -1.15 3.08
N PHE A 5 -10.52 -2.17 3.76
CA PHE A 5 -9.11 -2.52 3.71
C PHE A 5 -8.95 -3.89 3.07
N GLU A 6 -8.15 -3.97 2.03
CA GLU A 6 -7.99 -5.17 1.21
C GLU A 6 -6.52 -5.35 0.84
N THR A 7 -6.04 -6.59 0.78
CA THR A 7 -4.70 -6.89 0.26
C THR A 7 -4.59 -6.38 -1.18
N ALA A 8 -3.51 -5.63 -1.46
CA ALA A 8 -3.23 -5.11 -2.78
C ALA A 8 -2.98 -6.25 -3.77
N LYS A 9 -3.55 -6.10 -4.96
CA LYS A 9 -3.34 -6.97 -6.11
C LYS A 9 -2.36 -6.31 -7.07
N LYS A 10 -1.87 -7.09 -8.03
CA LYS A 10 -0.96 -6.60 -9.07
C LYS A 10 -1.52 -5.38 -9.82
N ASP A 11 -2.82 -5.36 -10.09
CA ASP A 11 -3.49 -4.26 -10.79
C ASP A 11 -3.60 -2.98 -9.95
N ASP A 12 -3.46 -3.08 -8.62
CA ASP A 12 -3.48 -1.93 -7.71
C ASP A 12 -2.14 -1.17 -7.68
N LEU A 13 -1.04 -1.81 -8.10
CA LEU A 13 0.32 -1.30 -7.88
C LEU A 13 0.60 0.02 -8.59
N HIS A 14 0.01 0.24 -9.77
CA HIS A 14 0.15 1.50 -10.48
C HIS A 14 -0.53 2.65 -9.72
N GLU A 15 -1.73 2.41 -9.17
CA GLU A 15 -2.44 3.42 -8.37
C GLU A 15 -1.72 3.70 -7.04
N ILE A 16 -1.12 2.67 -6.43
CA ILE A 16 -0.25 2.83 -5.24
C ILE A 16 1.00 3.65 -5.58
N HIS A 17 1.62 3.38 -6.73
CA HIS A 17 2.83 4.10 -7.16
C HIS A 17 2.57 5.59 -7.42
N GLU A 18 1.36 5.97 -7.86
CA GLU A 18 0.97 7.39 -7.92
C GLU A 18 0.96 8.05 -6.54
N ILE A 19 0.54 7.31 -5.50
CA ILE A 19 0.60 7.79 -4.11
C ILE A 19 2.06 7.89 -3.65
N GLU A 20 2.90 6.90 -3.96
CA GLU A 20 4.34 6.93 -3.67
C GLU A 20 5.00 8.20 -4.21
N ILE A 21 4.86 8.45 -5.52
CA ILE A 21 5.44 9.62 -6.21
C ILE A 21 4.98 10.93 -5.56
N ALA A 22 3.72 11.00 -5.15
CA ALA A 22 3.16 12.20 -4.53
C ALA A 22 3.58 12.38 -3.06
N SER A 23 3.99 11.32 -2.38
CA SER A 23 4.19 11.31 -0.92
C SER A 23 5.66 11.32 -0.50
N PHE A 24 6.55 10.74 -1.33
CA PHE A 24 7.95 10.53 -0.97
C PHE A 24 8.90 11.13 -2.01
N PRO A 25 10.04 11.71 -1.56
CA PRO A 25 11.06 12.24 -2.48
C PRO A 25 11.83 11.13 -3.22
N ASP A 26 11.86 9.91 -2.66
CA ASP A 26 12.45 8.71 -3.25
C ASP A 26 11.41 7.58 -3.22
N PRO A 27 10.45 7.57 -4.17
CA PRO A 27 9.33 6.63 -4.17
C PRO A 27 9.75 5.22 -4.55
N TRP A 28 9.10 4.21 -3.96
CA TRP A 28 9.28 2.83 -4.42
C TRP A 28 8.73 2.66 -5.84
N SER A 29 9.51 1.96 -6.67
CA SER A 29 9.05 1.56 -8.02
C SER A 29 7.91 0.55 -7.94
N VAL A 30 7.13 0.43 -9.02
CA VAL A 30 6.09 -0.61 -9.16
C VAL A 30 6.68 -2.01 -8.95
N ASP A 31 7.89 -2.26 -9.45
CA ASP A 31 8.59 -3.54 -9.28
C ASP A 31 8.99 -3.78 -7.82
N SER A 32 9.40 -2.73 -7.10
CA SER A 32 9.72 -2.81 -5.67
C SER A 32 8.47 -3.12 -4.84
N LEU A 33 7.35 -2.46 -5.13
CA LEU A 33 6.06 -2.73 -4.50
C LEU A 33 5.61 -4.17 -4.78
N TRP A 34 5.74 -4.65 -6.01
CA TRP A 34 5.42 -6.04 -6.38
C TRP A 34 6.32 -7.05 -5.65
N ALA A 35 7.64 -6.82 -5.66
CA ALA A 35 8.60 -7.69 -4.99
C ALA A 35 8.36 -7.74 -3.47
N PHE A 36 7.94 -6.63 -2.86
CA PHE A 36 7.53 -6.60 -1.47
C PHE A 36 6.27 -7.45 -1.24
N ALA A 37 5.22 -7.21 -2.03
CA ALA A 37 3.94 -7.91 -1.91
C ALA A 37 4.04 -9.42 -2.20
N SER A 38 5.00 -9.85 -3.02
CA SER A 38 5.15 -11.25 -3.43
C SER A 38 5.58 -12.21 -2.31
N ASN A 39 6.07 -11.70 -1.17
CA ASN A 39 6.42 -12.53 -0.01
C ASN A 39 5.32 -12.52 1.06
N GLU A 40 4.15 -13.07 0.71
CA GLU A 40 2.93 -13.02 1.52
C GLU A 40 3.03 -13.74 2.87
N GLN A 41 4.05 -14.58 3.10
CA GLN A 41 4.22 -15.29 4.37
C GLN A 41 4.60 -14.36 5.52
N VAL A 42 5.33 -13.28 5.21
CA VAL A 42 5.84 -12.34 6.21
C VAL A 42 5.62 -10.88 5.82
N ARG A 43 5.06 -10.58 4.65
CA ARG A 43 4.80 -9.22 4.18
C ARG A 43 3.35 -9.06 3.76
N THR A 44 2.82 -7.86 3.97
CA THR A 44 1.51 -7.48 3.48
C THR A 44 1.56 -6.08 2.89
N LEU A 45 0.89 -5.91 1.75
CA LEU A 45 0.61 -4.63 1.14
C LEU A 45 -0.91 -4.47 1.14
N VAL A 46 -1.41 -3.44 1.81
CA VAL A 46 -2.86 -3.28 2.04
C VAL A 46 -3.31 -1.93 1.53
N CYS A 47 -4.36 -1.94 0.73
CA CYS A 47 -5.04 -0.77 0.20
C CYS A 47 -6.19 -0.36 1.11
N ALA A 48 -6.33 0.93 1.37
CA ALA A 48 -7.55 1.53 1.92
C ALA A 48 -8.36 2.14 0.77
N ARG A 49 -9.59 1.68 0.56
CA ARG A 49 -10.49 2.19 -0.48
C ARG A 49 -11.76 2.78 0.11
N GLU A 50 -12.30 3.82 -0.50
CA GLU A 50 -13.64 4.28 -0.19
C GLU A 50 -14.65 3.23 -0.68
N LYS A 51 -15.65 2.91 0.15
CA LYS A 51 -16.51 1.74 -0.03
C LYS A 51 -17.39 1.80 -1.28
N GLU A 52 -17.91 2.97 -1.62
CA GLU A 52 -18.89 3.13 -2.72
C GLU A 52 -18.22 3.38 -4.07
N SER A 53 -17.32 4.37 -4.13
CA SER A 53 -16.57 4.78 -5.31
C SER A 53 -15.42 3.84 -5.66
N ARG A 54 -14.97 3.01 -4.70
CA ARG A 54 -13.79 2.14 -4.80
C ARG A 54 -12.47 2.90 -5.03
N GLU A 55 -12.47 4.22 -4.84
CA GLU A 55 -11.27 5.05 -4.96
C GLU A 55 -10.22 4.62 -3.93
N LEU A 56 -8.96 4.45 -4.35
CA LEU A 56 -7.84 4.25 -3.43
C LEU A 56 -7.60 5.53 -2.64
N VAL A 57 -7.67 5.43 -1.33
CA VAL A 57 -7.44 6.52 -0.38
C VAL A 57 -5.98 6.52 0.07
N GLY A 58 -5.41 5.35 0.29
CA GLY A 58 -4.05 5.17 0.78
C GLY A 58 -3.67 3.69 0.82
N TYR A 59 -2.47 3.41 1.30
CA TYR A 59 -1.98 2.06 1.51
C TYR A 59 -0.94 2.02 2.62
N TYR A 60 -0.64 0.81 3.09
CA TYR A 60 0.55 0.56 3.89
C TYR A 60 1.21 -0.74 3.48
N ALA A 61 2.52 -0.80 3.70
CA ALA A 61 3.36 -1.97 3.53
C ALA A 61 3.93 -2.35 4.90
N LEU A 62 3.69 -3.58 5.33
CA LEU A 62 4.11 -4.08 6.64
C LEU A 62 4.83 -5.42 6.48
N GLN A 63 5.90 -5.61 7.25
CA GLN A 63 6.60 -6.89 7.34
C GLN A 63 6.69 -7.38 8.78
N TYR A 64 6.62 -8.69 8.96
CA TYR A 64 6.73 -9.37 10.25
C TYR A 64 8.13 -9.96 10.40
N VAL A 65 8.73 -9.74 11.57
CA VAL A 65 10.02 -10.32 11.96
C VAL A 65 9.86 -10.91 13.35
N LEU A 66 9.79 -12.24 13.44
CA LEU A 66 9.47 -12.95 14.68
C LEU A 66 8.15 -12.46 15.30
N ASP A 67 8.20 -11.83 16.47
CA ASP A 67 7.08 -11.24 17.19
C ASP A 67 6.91 -9.73 16.95
N GLU A 68 7.72 -9.16 16.06
CA GLU A 68 7.68 -7.75 15.68
C GLU A 68 6.97 -7.53 14.34
N ALA A 69 6.40 -6.34 14.18
CA ALA A 69 5.85 -5.85 12.93
C ALA A 69 6.47 -4.49 12.60
N GLU A 70 7.06 -4.38 11.41
CA GLU A 70 7.65 -3.17 10.88
C GLU A 70 6.75 -2.58 9.80
N ILE A 71 6.34 -1.32 10.01
CA ILE A 71 5.71 -0.53 8.95
C ILE A 71 6.84 -0.02 8.05
N ALA A 72 6.99 -0.62 6.88
CA ALA A 72 7.97 -0.18 5.89
C ALA A 72 7.54 1.17 5.29
N ILE A 73 6.26 1.28 4.90
CA ILE A 73 5.67 2.46 4.28
C ILE A 73 4.21 2.60 4.69
N ILE A 74 3.77 3.84 4.88
CA ILE A 74 2.35 4.19 4.97
C ILE A 74 2.14 5.56 4.32
N ALA A 75 1.15 5.65 3.43
CA ALA A 75 0.81 6.88 2.75
C ALA A 75 -0.69 6.99 2.44
N VAL A 76 -1.17 8.22 2.41
CA VAL A 76 -2.57 8.59 2.12
C VAL A 76 -2.55 9.72 1.11
N LYS A 77 -3.43 9.67 0.11
CA LYS A 77 -3.60 10.76 -0.85
C LYS A 77 -3.97 12.04 -0.09
N ARG A 78 -3.25 13.13 -0.33
CA ARG A 78 -3.38 14.44 0.36
C ARG A 78 -4.82 15.00 0.50
N LYS A 79 -5.73 14.62 -0.39
CA LYS A 79 -7.11 15.13 -0.41
C LYS A 79 -8.03 14.46 0.62
N PHE A 80 -7.57 13.40 1.31
CA PHE A 80 -8.29 12.70 2.36
C PHE A 80 -7.66 12.98 3.73
#